data_AF-A0A443RWL0-F1
#
_entry.id   AF-A0A443RWL0-F1
#
_cell.length_a   1.000
_cell.length_b   1.000
_cell.length_c   1.000
_cell.angle_alpha   90.00
_cell.angle_beta   90.00
_cell.angle_gamma   90.00
#
_symmetry.space_group_name_H-M   'P 1'
#
loop_
_entity.id
_entity.type
_entity.pdbx_description
1 polymer ?
#
loop_
_entity_poly.entity_id
_entity_poly.type
_entity_poly.pdbx_seq_one_letter_code
_entity_poly.pdbx_strand_id
1 'polypeptide(L)'
;IFQTTLSHDPEGLLGTLASILVVFFGLQVGKIFVIFTSHRQRLLRWIVWSFLTGIITLCLWLHGSFPISKNLWSLSFVTLSAFLAFVVIIIFYILIDVKCWWLKGAPFHIPGKNSIFLYIGHEVCSNIFPFSFEVDKSSHAWLLFRSLWTTTLWFLVSVIMAKKRIFISL
;
A
#
# COMPACT_ATOMS: atom_id res chain seq x y z
N ILE A 1 2.88 -31.05 -6.57
CA ILE A 1 1.98 -29.88 -6.55
C ILE A 1 2.75 -28.54 -6.64
N PHE A 2 4.09 -28.51 -6.48
CA PHE A 2 4.92 -27.30 -6.74
C PHE A 2 5.86 -27.45 -7.96
N GLN A 3 5.48 -28.23 -8.96
CA GLN A 3 6.22 -28.34 -10.22
C GLN A 3 5.32 -27.88 -11.36
N THR A 4 5.15 -26.57 -11.50
CA THR A 4 4.63 -25.96 -12.72
C THR A 4 5.77 -25.22 -13.41
N THR A 5 5.77 -25.28 -14.74
CA THR A 5 6.80 -24.72 -15.64
C THR A 5 6.61 -23.23 -15.91
N LEU A 6 5.60 -22.60 -15.30
CA LEU A 6 5.32 -21.17 -15.36
C LEU A 6 5.67 -20.52 -14.02
N SER A 7 6.38 -19.38 -14.06
CA SER A 7 6.77 -18.62 -12.86
C SER A 7 5.61 -17.92 -12.14
N HIS A 8 4.41 -17.91 -12.74
CA HIS A 8 3.24 -17.18 -12.25
C HIS A 8 1.94 -17.85 -12.75
N ASP A 9 1.12 -18.39 -11.85
CA ASP A 9 -0.27 -18.78 -12.12
C ASP A 9 -1.20 -17.81 -11.36
N PRO A 10 -1.57 -16.67 -11.95
CA PRO A 10 -2.40 -15.65 -11.30
C PRO A 10 -3.81 -16.15 -10.94
N GLU A 11 -4.26 -17.26 -11.55
CA GLU A 11 -5.58 -17.86 -11.32
C GLU A 11 -5.55 -19.14 -10.45
N GLY A 12 -4.40 -19.45 -9.83
CA GLY A 12 -4.30 -20.57 -8.92
C GLY A 12 -5.19 -20.41 -7.68
N LEU A 13 -5.75 -21.51 -7.18
CA LEU A 13 -6.59 -21.56 -5.96
C LEU A 13 -5.91 -20.90 -4.74
N LEU A 14 -4.58 -20.97 -4.66
CA LEU A 14 -3.82 -20.32 -3.60
C LEU A 14 -3.79 -18.79 -3.74
N GLY A 15 -3.74 -18.27 -4.96
CA GLY A 15 -3.77 -16.83 -5.24
C GLY A 15 -5.14 -16.21 -4.94
N THR A 16 -6.23 -16.91 -5.28
CA THR A 16 -7.59 -16.46 -4.94
C THR A 16 -7.81 -16.46 -3.42
N LEU A 17 -7.39 -17.50 -2.70
CA LEU A 17 -7.45 -17.55 -1.24
C LEU A 17 -6.65 -16.41 -0.59
N ALA A 18 -5.43 -16.18 -1.08
CA ALA A 18 -4.57 -15.12 -0.59
C ALA A 18 -5.19 -13.72 -0.82
N SER A 19 -5.86 -13.52 -1.96
CA SER A 19 -6.60 -12.29 -2.27
C SER A 19 -7.80 -12.08 -1.34
N ILE A 20 -8.58 -13.14 -1.06
CA ILE A 20 -9.68 -13.10 -0.09
C ILE A 20 -9.17 -12.69 1.29
N LEU A 21 -8.02 -13.22 1.73
CA LEU A 21 -7.42 -12.86 3.02
C LEU A 21 -6.99 -11.39 3.07
N VAL A 22 -6.38 -10.85 2.01
CA VAL A 22 -6.02 -9.43 1.93
C VAL A 22 -7.26 -8.55 2.11
N VAL A 23 -8.33 -8.84 1.36
CA VAL A 23 -9.60 -8.11 1.47
C VAL A 23 -10.19 -8.24 2.86
N PHE A 24 -10.18 -9.45 3.44
CA PHE A 24 -10.67 -9.69 4.79
C PHE A 24 -9.92 -8.87 5.84
N PHE A 25 -8.57 -8.84 5.79
CA PHE A 25 -7.79 -8.02 6.73
C PHE A 25 -8.08 -6.52 6.57
N GLY A 26 -8.25 -6.03 5.34
CA GLY A 26 -8.68 -4.67 5.07
C GLY A 26 -10.06 -4.35 5.65
N LEU A 27 -11.03 -5.27 5.47
CA LEU A 27 -12.36 -5.15 6.07
C LEU A 27 -12.30 -5.15 7.60
N GLN A 28 -11.45 -5.97 8.23
CA GLN A 28 -11.28 -5.97 9.68
C GLN A 28 -10.79 -4.61 10.19
N VAL A 29 -9.82 -4.01 9.52
CA VAL A 29 -9.33 -2.65 9.84
C VAL A 29 -10.47 -1.64 9.77
N GLY A 30 -11.20 -1.59 8.65
CA GLY A 30 -12.30 -0.66 8.45
C GLY A 30 -13.44 -0.85 9.43
N LYS A 31 -13.81 -2.10 9.71
CA LYS A 31 -14.83 -2.45 10.71
C LYS A 31 -14.44 -1.99 12.11
N ILE A 32 -13.18 -2.20 12.52
CA ILE A 32 -12.68 -1.72 13.81
C ILE A 32 -12.73 -0.18 13.87
N PHE A 33 -12.41 0.49 12.77
CA PHE A 33 -12.43 1.94 12.69
C PHE A 33 -13.85 2.51 12.87
N VAL A 34 -14.85 1.91 12.22
CA VAL A 34 -16.24 2.38 12.26
C VAL A 34 -16.95 2.03 13.57
N ILE A 35 -16.79 0.82 14.08
CA ILE A 35 -17.58 0.32 15.23
C ILE A 35 -17.08 0.88 16.56
N PHE A 36 -15.77 0.97 16.76
CA PHE A 36 -15.21 1.39 18.05
C PHE A 36 -14.96 2.89 18.02
N THR A 37 -15.46 3.62 19.02
CA THR A 37 -15.30 5.08 19.12
C THR A 37 -14.07 5.48 19.93
N SER A 38 -13.62 4.65 20.87
CA SER A 38 -12.47 4.94 21.71
C SER A 38 -11.13 4.60 21.03
N HIS A 39 -10.18 5.55 21.07
CA HIS A 39 -8.81 5.35 20.53
C HIS A 39 -8.12 4.12 21.14
N ARG A 40 -8.24 3.91 22.45
CA ARG A 40 -7.61 2.78 23.14
C ARG A 40 -8.17 1.44 22.66
N GLN A 41 -9.48 1.36 22.42
CA GLN A 41 -10.13 0.15 21.93
C GLN A 41 -9.71 -0.19 20.50
N ARG A 42 -9.60 0.81 19.62
CA ARG A 42 -9.10 0.63 18.24
C ARG A 42 -7.67 0.10 18.24
N LEU A 43 -6.78 0.79 18.97
CA LEU A 43 -5.36 0.43 19.04
C LEU A 43 -5.15 -0.97 19.60
N LEU A 44 -5.80 -1.33 20.70
CA LEU A 44 -5.66 -2.67 21.28
C LEU A 44 -6.06 -3.76 20.28
N ARG A 45 -7.15 -3.57 19.52
CA ARG A 45 -7.59 -4.56 18.54
C ARG A 45 -6.65 -4.68 17.36
N TRP A 46 -6.14 -3.56 16.82
CA TRP A 46 -5.15 -3.61 15.76
C TRP A 46 -3.84 -4.25 16.23
N ILE A 47 -3.43 -4.01 17.48
CA ILE A 47 -2.26 -4.69 18.07
C ILE A 47 -2.51 -6.19 18.16
N VAL A 48 -3.67 -6.63 18.64
CA VAL A 48 -4.03 -8.05 18.70
C VAL A 48 -4.01 -8.69 17.31
N TRP A 49 -4.61 -8.05 16.30
CA TRP A 49 -4.58 -8.53 14.92
C TRP A 49 -3.17 -8.57 14.32
N SER A 50 -2.34 -7.58 14.64
CA SER A 50 -0.92 -7.56 14.28
C SER A 50 -0.20 -8.79 14.87
N PHE A 51 -0.29 -9.01 16.18
CA PHE A 51 0.33 -10.19 16.81
C PHE A 51 -0.20 -11.51 16.25
N LEU A 52 -1.50 -11.65 16.02
CA LEU A 52 -2.10 -12.85 15.43
C LEU A 52 -1.54 -13.14 14.03
N THR A 53 -1.52 -12.13 13.16
CA THR A 53 -0.97 -12.28 11.79
C THR A 53 0.54 -12.54 11.80
N GLY A 54 1.28 -11.95 12.73
CA GLY A 54 2.70 -12.23 12.94
C GLY A 54 2.98 -13.66 13.38
N ILE A 55 2.21 -14.20 14.35
CA ILE A 55 2.35 -15.59 14.82
C ILE A 55 2.01 -16.58 13.70
N ILE A 56 0.94 -16.33 12.95
CA ILE A 56 0.56 -17.16 11.79
C ILE A 56 1.70 -17.18 10.77
N THR A 57 2.29 -16.03 10.48
CA THR A 57 3.43 -15.92 9.56
C THR A 57 4.62 -16.75 10.04
N LEU A 58 4.95 -16.65 11.33
CA LEU A 58 6.06 -17.41 11.92
C LEU A 58 5.80 -18.92 11.88
N CYS A 59 4.58 -19.35 12.17
CA CYS A 59 4.18 -20.75 12.09
C CYS A 59 4.30 -21.31 10.67
N LEU A 60 3.80 -20.56 9.67
CA LEU A 60 3.91 -20.93 8.26
C LEU A 60 5.37 -21.00 7.77
N TRP A 61 6.23 -20.15 8.32
CA TRP A 61 7.66 -20.15 8.03
C TRP A 61 8.39 -21.34 8.67
N LEU A 62 8.13 -21.62 9.96
CA LEU A 62 8.78 -22.71 10.71
C LEU A 62 8.38 -24.10 10.21
N HIS A 63 7.15 -24.28 9.73
CA HIS A 63 6.68 -25.55 9.17
C HIS A 63 7.26 -25.86 7.77
N GLY A 64 8.19 -25.04 7.26
CA GLY A 64 9.00 -25.33 6.06
C GLY A 64 8.22 -25.46 4.75
N SER A 65 6.90 -25.24 4.76
CA SER A 65 6.01 -25.63 3.67
C SER A 65 5.76 -24.50 2.66
N PHE A 66 6.05 -23.24 3.00
CA PHE A 66 5.74 -22.09 2.15
C PHE A 66 6.82 -20.99 2.21
N PRO A 67 7.76 -20.93 1.24
CA PRO A 67 8.69 -19.81 1.15
C PRO A 67 7.93 -18.50 0.97
N ILE A 68 8.42 -17.43 1.60
CA ILE A 68 7.91 -16.07 1.41
C ILE A 68 8.24 -15.67 -0.03
N SER A 69 7.24 -15.77 -0.90
CA SER A 69 7.41 -15.63 -2.34
C SER A 69 6.49 -14.51 -2.81
N LYS A 70 7.07 -13.34 -3.06
CA LYS A 70 6.34 -12.18 -3.60
C LYS A 70 5.71 -12.52 -4.95
N ASN A 71 6.44 -13.24 -5.80
CA ASN A 71 5.99 -13.63 -7.13
C ASN A 71 4.86 -14.66 -7.12
N LEU A 72 4.65 -15.41 -6.04
CA LEU A 72 3.55 -16.39 -5.98
C LEU A 72 2.37 -15.88 -5.14
N TRP A 73 2.44 -14.64 -4.66
CA TRP A 73 1.48 -14.07 -3.72
C TRP A 73 1.17 -15.05 -2.56
N SER A 74 2.22 -15.66 -2.00
CA SER A 74 2.05 -16.79 -1.08
C SER A 74 1.35 -16.38 0.22
N LEU A 75 0.69 -17.33 0.87
CA LEU A 75 -0.04 -17.08 2.12
C LEU A 75 0.88 -16.48 3.22
N SER A 76 2.10 -17.00 3.36
CA SER A 76 3.11 -16.46 4.29
C SER A 76 3.47 -15.01 3.96
N PHE A 77 3.53 -14.64 2.67
CA PHE A 77 3.79 -13.26 2.24
C PHE A 77 2.59 -12.34 2.56
N VAL A 78 1.36 -12.80 2.32
CA VAL A 78 0.15 -12.04 2.63
C VAL A 78 0.00 -11.80 4.12
N THR A 79 0.22 -12.81 4.97
CA THR A 79 0.11 -12.64 6.43
C THR A 79 1.23 -11.74 6.97
N LEU A 80 2.44 -11.81 6.41
CA LEU A 80 3.53 -10.90 6.74
C LEU A 80 3.21 -9.45 6.34
N SER A 81 2.67 -9.27 5.13
CA SER A 81 2.24 -7.96 4.65
C SER A 81 1.11 -7.39 5.50
N ALA A 82 0.14 -8.22 5.92
CA ALA A 82 -0.93 -7.82 6.83
C ALA A 82 -0.39 -7.39 8.19
N PHE A 83 0.55 -8.13 8.78
CA PHE A 83 1.23 -7.75 10.02
C PHE A 83 1.85 -6.36 9.90
N LEU A 84 2.65 -6.13 8.86
CA LEU A 84 3.27 -4.83 8.60
C LEU A 84 2.23 -3.73 8.38
N ALA A 85 1.15 -4.01 7.65
CA ALA A 85 0.07 -3.06 7.43
C ALA A 85 -0.63 -2.66 8.76
N PHE A 86 -0.89 -3.61 9.66
CA PHE A 86 -1.42 -3.31 10.99
C PHE A 86 -0.46 -2.47 11.83
N VAL A 87 0.85 -2.74 11.77
CA VAL A 87 1.85 -1.91 12.45
C VAL A 87 1.86 -0.48 11.89
N VAL A 88 1.86 -0.34 10.57
CA VAL A 88 1.86 0.95 9.88
C VAL A 88 0.61 1.77 10.23
N ILE A 89 -0.58 1.15 10.25
CA ILE A 89 -1.80 1.89 10.61
C ILE A 89 -1.81 2.31 12.08
N ILE A 90 -1.27 1.50 13.00
CA ILE A 90 -1.10 1.87 14.41
C ILE A 90 -0.20 3.10 14.53
N ILE A 91 0.94 3.10 13.84
CA ILE A 91 1.91 4.22 13.87
C ILE A 91 1.26 5.50 13.34
N PHE A 92 0.62 5.44 12.17
CA PHE A 92 -0.03 6.61 11.58
C PHE A 92 -1.21 7.10 12.42
N TYR A 93 -2.02 6.21 12.98
CA TYR A 93 -3.14 6.60 13.84
C TYR A 93 -2.67 7.30 15.12
N ILE A 94 -1.60 6.79 15.76
CA ILE A 94 -1.04 7.47 16.94
C ILE A 94 -0.49 8.84 16.56
N LEU A 95 0.22 8.94 15.44
CA LEU A 95 0.89 10.16 15.02
C LEU A 95 -0.10 11.26 14.58
N ILE A 96 -1.17 10.88 13.89
CA ILE A 96 -2.17 11.80 13.32
C ILE A 96 -3.33 12.03 14.30
N ASP A 97 -3.98 10.98 14.81
CA ASP A 97 -5.23 11.10 15.57
C ASP A 97 -5.02 11.23 17.09
N VAL A 98 -3.96 10.65 17.66
CA VAL A 98 -3.72 10.70 19.12
C VAL A 98 -2.83 11.87 19.50
N LYS A 99 -1.67 11.99 18.85
CA LYS A 99 -0.70 13.05 19.17
C LYS A 99 -0.99 14.36 18.44
N CYS A 100 -1.76 14.34 17.34
CA CYS A 100 -2.03 15.51 16.49
C CYS A 100 -0.74 16.25 16.04
N TRP A 101 0.42 15.57 16.06
CA TRP A 101 1.72 16.19 15.73
C TRP A 101 1.88 16.42 14.22
N TRP A 102 1.19 15.61 13.41
CA TRP A 102 1.16 15.77 11.97
C TRP A 102 -0.03 16.65 11.58
N LEU A 103 0.22 17.79 10.92
CA LEU A 103 -0.77 18.72 10.33
C LEU A 103 -1.83 18.03 9.44
N LYS A 104 -2.79 17.32 10.05
CA LYS A 104 -3.91 16.61 9.39
C LYS A 104 -3.45 15.67 8.24
N GLY A 105 -2.26 15.06 8.35
CA GLY A 105 -1.73 14.12 7.37
C GLY A 105 -1.19 14.73 6.06
N ALA A 106 -0.91 16.04 6.00
CA ALA A 106 -0.22 16.65 4.85
C ALA A 106 1.31 16.39 4.91
N PRO A 107 1.97 15.91 3.85
CA PRO A 107 1.63 16.11 2.45
C PRO A 107 0.88 14.95 1.77
N PHE A 108 0.78 13.77 2.39
CA PHE A 108 0.25 12.56 1.73
C PHE A 108 -1.26 12.60 1.47
N HIS A 109 -2.01 13.33 2.28
CA HIS A 109 -3.46 13.43 2.15
C HIS A 109 -3.92 14.12 0.84
N ILE A 110 -3.13 15.06 0.30
CA ILE A 110 -3.48 15.82 -0.91
C ILE A 110 -3.45 14.94 -2.17
N PRO A 111 -2.33 14.28 -2.51
CA PRO A 111 -2.30 13.34 -3.65
C PRO A 111 -3.17 12.11 -3.40
N GLY A 112 -3.34 11.68 -2.15
CA GLY A 112 -4.17 10.52 -1.80
C GLY A 112 -5.64 10.65 -2.22
N LYS A 113 -6.23 11.85 -2.18
CA LYS A 113 -7.64 12.07 -2.55
C LYS A 113 -7.97 11.84 -4.03
N ASN A 114 -6.97 11.96 -4.90
CA ASN A 114 -7.13 11.83 -6.35
C ASN A 114 -6.15 10.78 -6.90
N SER A 115 -5.82 9.76 -6.10
CA SER A 115 -4.78 8.77 -6.44
C SER A 115 -5.03 8.05 -7.77
N ILE A 116 -6.29 7.70 -8.07
CA ILE A 116 -6.65 7.05 -9.33
C ILE A 116 -6.43 7.94 -10.55
N PHE A 117 -6.77 9.23 -10.44
CA PHE A 117 -6.53 10.19 -11.52
C PHE A 117 -5.05 10.41 -11.74
N LEU A 118 -4.27 10.55 -10.66
CA LEU A 118 -2.81 10.69 -10.76
C LEU A 118 -2.18 9.45 -11.41
N TYR A 119 -2.67 8.26 -11.09
CA TYR A 119 -2.20 7.00 -11.69
C TYR A 119 -2.52 6.94 -13.19
N ILE A 120 -3.80 7.09 -13.57
CA ILE A 120 -4.22 7.05 -14.98
C ILE A 120 -3.52 8.15 -15.78
N GLY A 121 -3.45 9.36 -15.20
CA GLY A 121 -2.76 10.48 -15.81
C GLY A 121 -1.27 10.21 -16.01
N HIS A 122 -0.60 9.56 -15.05
CA HIS A 122 0.81 9.17 -15.20
C HIS A 122 0.99 8.17 -16.33
N GLU A 123 0.11 7.18 -16.44
CA GLU A 123 0.16 6.16 -17.50
C GLU A 123 -0.05 6.77 -18.89
N VAL A 124 -1.06 7.63 -19.03
CA VAL A 124 -1.37 8.33 -20.29
C VAL A 124 -0.26 9.32 -20.67
N CYS A 125 0.33 10.01 -19.70
CA CYS A 125 1.40 10.99 -19.93
C CYS A 125 2.81 10.39 -19.87
N SER A 126 2.95 9.06 -19.82
CA SER A 126 4.24 8.36 -19.64
C SER A 126 5.28 8.65 -20.73
N ASN A 127 4.85 9.10 -21.91
CA ASN A 127 5.71 9.46 -23.05
C ASN A 127 5.64 10.95 -23.43
N ILE A 128 4.98 11.78 -22.61
CA ILE A 128 4.72 13.19 -22.93
C ILE A 128 5.64 14.09 -22.10
N PHE A 129 6.33 15.02 -22.77
CA PHE A 129 7.03 16.11 -22.10
C PHE A 129 6.00 17.03 -21.41
N PRO A 130 6.12 17.40 -20.12
CA PRO A 130 7.31 17.37 -19.26
C PRO A 130 7.39 16.19 -18.28
N PHE A 131 6.49 15.21 -18.36
CA PHE A 131 6.42 14.08 -17.40
C PHE A 131 7.46 12.99 -17.68
N SER A 132 7.85 12.85 -18.94
CA SER A 132 8.90 11.93 -19.38
C SER A 132 9.77 12.58 -20.43
N PHE A 133 11.07 12.41 -20.28
CA PHE A 133 12.07 12.83 -21.25
C PHE A 133 13.19 11.77 -21.29
N GLU A 134 13.87 11.69 -22.44
CA GLU A 134 14.99 10.78 -22.62
C GLU A 134 16.18 11.23 -21.77
N VAL A 135 16.71 10.26 -21.03
CA VAL A 135 17.68 10.44 -19.97
C VAL A 135 18.65 9.28 -20.13
N ASP A 136 19.95 9.60 -20.23
CA ASP A 136 20.99 8.58 -20.27
C ASP A 136 20.87 7.64 -19.05
N LYS A 137 20.66 6.36 -19.35
CA LYS A 137 20.42 5.31 -18.35
C LYS A 137 21.72 4.89 -17.65
N SER A 138 22.88 5.26 -18.17
CA SER A 138 24.19 4.95 -17.58
C SER A 138 24.40 5.63 -16.22
N SER A 139 23.82 6.81 -16.04
CA SER A 139 24.00 7.63 -14.85
C SER A 139 22.80 7.52 -13.92
N HIS A 140 22.95 6.78 -12.81
CA HIS A 140 21.89 6.65 -11.79
C HIS A 140 21.39 7.99 -11.24
N ALA A 141 22.26 9.01 -11.17
CA ALA A 141 21.86 10.37 -10.77
C ALA A 141 20.81 10.98 -11.70
N TRP A 142 20.94 10.74 -13.01
CA TRP A 142 20.04 11.29 -14.02
C TRP A 142 18.67 10.57 -13.99
N LEU A 143 18.67 9.26 -13.72
CA LEU A 143 17.44 8.51 -13.46
C LEU A 143 16.71 8.98 -12.19
N LEU A 144 17.46 9.24 -11.11
CA LEU A 144 16.89 9.81 -9.88
C LEU A 144 16.31 11.20 -10.12
N PHE A 145 17.03 12.05 -10.84
CA PHE A 145 16.56 13.40 -11.20
C PHE A 145 15.24 13.34 -11.97
N ARG A 146 15.15 12.49 -13.00
CA ARG A 146 13.91 12.28 -13.76
C ARG A 146 12.78 11.84 -12.84
N SER A 147 13.04 10.89 -11.95
CA SER A 147 12.02 10.33 -11.05
C SER A 147 11.52 11.38 -10.05
N LEU A 148 12.43 12.18 -9.50
CA LEU A 148 12.09 13.30 -8.61
C LEU A 148 11.27 14.37 -9.36
N TRP A 149 11.68 14.72 -10.58
CA TRP A 149 10.99 15.70 -11.42
C TRP A 149 9.55 15.27 -11.75
N THR A 150 9.35 14.03 -12.20
CA THR A 150 8.02 13.51 -12.50
C THR A 150 7.15 13.47 -11.24
N THR A 151 7.72 13.09 -10.09
CA THR A 151 7.00 13.05 -8.81
C THR A 151 6.59 14.45 -8.32
N THR A 152 7.47 15.45 -8.46
CA THR A 152 7.16 16.83 -8.06
C THR A 152 6.09 17.43 -8.96
N LEU A 153 6.11 17.16 -10.27
CA LEU A 153 5.05 17.58 -11.19
C LEU A 153 3.70 17.00 -10.80
N TRP A 154 3.61 15.68 -10.56
CA TRP A 154 2.36 15.06 -10.14
C TRP A 154 1.88 15.54 -8.77
N PHE A 155 2.82 15.84 -7.86
CA PHE A 155 2.48 16.48 -6.59
C PHE A 155 1.87 17.87 -6.80
N LEU A 156 2.45 18.70 -7.68
CA LEU A 156 1.88 20.01 -8.02
C LEU A 156 0.50 19.90 -8.67
N VAL A 157 0.31 18.95 -9.60
CA VAL A 157 -1.00 18.66 -10.20
C VAL A 157 -2.01 18.30 -9.12
N SER A 158 -1.64 17.46 -8.15
CA SER A 158 -2.52 17.10 -7.04
C SER A 158 -2.92 18.30 -6.17
N VAL A 159 -1.98 19.23 -5.93
CA VAL A 159 -2.25 20.47 -5.18
C VAL A 159 -3.18 21.40 -5.97
N ILE A 160 -3.00 21.52 -7.28
CA ILE A 160 -3.88 22.31 -8.15
C ILE A 160 -5.30 21.74 -8.14
N MET A 161 -5.46 20.42 -8.27
CA MET A 161 -6.75 19.75 -8.19
C MET A 161 -7.43 19.97 -6.83
N ALA A 162 -6.67 19.84 -5.75
CA ALA A 162 -7.18 20.08 -4.40
C ALA A 162 -7.63 21.53 -4.19
N LYS A 163 -6.89 22.51 -4.73
CA LYS A 163 -7.28 23.94 -4.72
C LYS A 163 -8.56 24.18 -5.53
N LYS A 164 -8.72 23.51 -6.68
CA LYS A 164 -9.92 23.58 -7.52
C LYS A 164 -11.09 22.73 -7.02
N ARG A 165 -10.94 22.03 -5.87
CA ARG A 165 -11.96 21.12 -5.30
C ARG A 165 -12.44 20.03 -6.27
N ILE A 166 -11.61 19.65 -7.24
CA ILE A 166 -11.91 18.58 -8.18
C ILE A 166 -11.50 17.26 -7.52
N PHE A 167 -12.50 16.44 -7.19
CA PHE A 167 -12.31 15.10 -6.65
C PHE A 167 -13.01 14.13 -7.57
N ILE A 168 -12.21 13.27 -8.23
CA ILE A 168 -12.75 12.26 -9.15
C ILE A 168 -12.92 10.98 -8.32
N SER A 169 -14.17 10.67 -7.97
CA SER A 169 -14.56 9.36 -7.45
C SER A 169 -15.12 8.51 -8.58
N LEU A 170 -14.66 7.27 -8.71
CA LEU A 170 -15.29 6.26 -9.53
C LEU A 170 -16.52 5.68 -8.82
#